data_AF-A0A2V7G237-F1
#
_entry.id   AF-A0A2V7G237-F1
#
_cell.length_a   1.000
_cell.length_b   1.000
_cell.length_c   1.000
_cell.angle_alpha   90.00
_cell.angle_beta   90.00
_cell.angle_gamma   90.00
#
_symmetry.space_group_name_H-M   'P 1'
#
loop_
_entity.id
_entity.type
_entity.pdbx_description
1 polymer ?
#
loop_
_entity_poly.entity_id
_entity_poly.type
_entity_poly.pdbx_seq_one_letter_code
_entity_poly.pdbx_strand_id
1 'polypeptide(L)'
;MATSVTAAGRPAAPADANLATRLVQWARGHRQATAYLGIVVAVGAVLFVWNLWTTRTAERAAGARLEQARLAVDSKNFRLAASELSQLVANYSGTHAAQQATILLAQVQLGQGQNQLAVDMLKRFAPDADRVYRAQAYGLLGAAYENVAHPKEAAEAYERAAEAARFPFLRAQFLSDAGRAWVAAGDTTRALAAYRAIVAAGDSTGAAMEAKVRIGELTRGAELP
;
A
#
# COMPACT_ATOMS: atom_id res chain seq x y z
N MET A 1 -53.10 -38.79 39.05
CA MET A 1 -51.72 -39.28 38.96
C MET A 1 -51.35 -39.35 37.49
N ALA A 2 -50.25 -38.69 37.13
CA ALA A 2 -49.79 -38.44 35.77
C ALA A 2 -48.99 -39.62 35.22
N THR A 3 -49.05 -39.85 33.91
CA THR A 3 -47.92 -40.42 33.16
C THR A 3 -47.81 -39.70 31.82
N SER A 4 -46.67 -39.05 31.63
CA SER A 4 -46.29 -38.22 30.49
C SER A 4 -45.72 -39.05 29.35
N VAL A 5 -46.01 -38.63 28.12
CA VAL A 5 -45.42 -39.14 26.88
C VAL A 5 -44.03 -38.52 26.71
N THR A 6 -42.98 -39.34 26.71
CA THR A 6 -41.61 -38.91 26.39
C THR A 6 -41.37 -39.04 24.89
N ALA A 7 -41.25 -37.90 24.21
CA ALA A 7 -40.78 -37.82 22.83
C ALA A 7 -39.28 -38.15 22.77
N ALA A 8 -38.91 -39.20 22.02
CA ALA A 8 -37.52 -39.57 21.77
C ALA A 8 -36.90 -38.60 20.75
N GLY A 9 -36.06 -37.68 21.23
CA GLY A 9 -35.15 -36.91 20.39
C GLY A 9 -34.07 -37.82 19.79
N ARG A 10 -33.92 -37.81 18.46
CA ARG A 10 -32.74 -38.37 17.79
C ARG A 10 -31.51 -37.58 18.24
N PRO A 11 -30.42 -38.23 18.70
CA PRO A 11 -29.15 -37.53 18.87
C PRO A 11 -28.58 -37.23 17.47
N ALA A 12 -28.43 -35.95 17.15
CA ALA A 12 -27.59 -35.53 16.03
C ALA A 12 -26.14 -35.87 16.38
N ALA A 13 -25.54 -36.82 15.63
CA ALA A 13 -24.14 -37.16 15.80
C ALA A 13 -23.25 -35.93 15.50
N PRO A 14 -22.17 -35.70 16.27
CA PRO A 14 -21.27 -34.57 16.03
C PRO A 14 -20.56 -34.76 14.68
N ALA A 15 -20.74 -33.82 13.75
CA ALA A 15 -20.16 -33.85 12.42
C ALA A 15 -18.61 -33.95 12.42
N ASP A 16 -17.97 -33.50 13.51
CA ASP A 16 -16.51 -33.50 13.68
C ASP A 16 -15.91 -34.89 13.93
N ALA A 17 -16.66 -35.77 14.61
CA ALA A 17 -16.21 -37.14 14.88
C ALA A 17 -16.09 -37.96 13.59
N ASN A 18 -16.90 -37.66 12.57
CA ASN A 18 -16.89 -38.34 11.28
C ASN A 18 -15.74 -37.89 10.37
N LEU A 19 -15.30 -36.63 10.43
CA LEU A 19 -14.19 -36.15 9.59
C LEU A 19 -12.84 -36.67 10.09
N ALA A 20 -12.60 -36.60 11.40
CA ALA A 20 -11.39 -37.11 12.01
C ALA A 20 -11.25 -38.64 11.80
N THR A 21 -12.32 -39.40 11.99
CA THR A 21 -12.31 -40.86 11.79
C THR A 21 -12.17 -41.27 10.32
N ARG A 22 -12.80 -40.53 9.38
CA ARG A 22 -12.59 -40.74 7.94
C ARG A 22 -11.17 -40.43 7.49
N LEU A 23 -10.55 -39.38 8.04
CA LEU A 23 -9.14 -39.06 7.79
C LEU A 23 -8.22 -40.16 8.33
N VAL A 24 -8.50 -40.67 9.54
CA VAL A 24 -7.73 -41.78 10.15
C VAL A 24 -7.88 -43.09 9.36
N GLN A 25 -9.09 -43.40 8.86
CA GLN A 25 -9.34 -44.59 8.06
C GLN A 25 -8.71 -44.48 6.65
N TRP A 26 -8.82 -43.32 5.99
CA TRP A 26 -8.13 -43.05 4.72
C TRP A 26 -6.60 -43.12 4.87
N ALA A 27 -6.08 -42.57 5.97
CA ALA A 27 -4.65 -42.57 6.29
C ALA A 27 -4.10 -44.00 6.51
N ARG A 28 -4.89 -44.90 7.11
CA ARG A 28 -4.54 -46.33 7.23
C ARG A 28 -4.59 -47.07 5.90
N GLY A 29 -5.51 -46.72 5.00
CA GLY A 29 -5.65 -47.34 3.67
C GLY A 29 -4.59 -46.90 2.65
N HIS A 30 -4.03 -45.69 2.80
CA HIS A 30 -3.09 -45.09 1.85
C HIS A 30 -1.72 -44.79 2.48
N ARG A 31 -1.02 -45.84 2.94
CA ARG A 31 0.28 -45.74 3.66
C ARG A 31 1.38 -44.97 2.91
N GLN A 32 1.36 -44.97 1.57
CA GLN A 32 2.27 -44.17 0.75
C GLN A 32 1.84 -42.68 0.70
N ALA A 33 0.54 -42.40 0.60
CA ALA A 33 0.03 -41.02 0.54
C ALA A 33 0.22 -40.28 1.87
N THR A 34 0.12 -40.97 3.01
CA THR A 34 0.39 -40.37 4.34
C THR A 34 1.88 -40.07 4.55
N ALA A 35 2.77 -40.90 4.01
CA ALA A 35 4.21 -40.62 4.01
C ALA A 35 4.54 -39.37 3.18
N TYR A 36 3.98 -39.26 1.96
CA TYR A 36 4.15 -38.05 1.13
C TYR A 36 3.55 -36.80 1.79
N LEU A 37 2.35 -36.90 2.37
CA LEU A 37 1.72 -35.80 3.09
C LEU A 37 2.58 -35.33 4.28
N GLY A 38 3.14 -36.27 5.04
CA GLY A 38 4.05 -35.97 6.16
C GLY A 38 5.31 -35.25 5.70
N ILE A 39 5.91 -35.66 4.57
CA ILE A 39 7.08 -34.99 3.99
C ILE A 39 6.73 -33.56 3.54
N VAL A 40 5.60 -33.37 2.85
CA VAL A 40 5.17 -32.04 2.40
C VAL A 40 4.96 -31.09 3.58
N VAL A 41 4.31 -31.57 4.65
CA VAL A 41 4.11 -30.77 5.88
C VAL A 41 5.44 -30.48 6.57
N ALA A 42 6.35 -31.45 6.67
CA ALA A 42 7.66 -31.24 7.28
C ALA A 42 8.52 -30.23 6.51
N VAL A 43 8.56 -30.35 5.18
CA VAL A 43 9.26 -29.38 4.29
C VAL A 43 8.63 -28.00 4.43
N GLY A 44 7.30 -27.90 4.43
CA GLY A 44 6.59 -26.64 4.66
C GLY A 44 6.91 -26.00 6.01
N ALA A 45 6.98 -26.79 7.08
CA ALA A 45 7.36 -26.31 8.42
C ALA A 45 8.81 -25.80 8.47
N VAL A 46 9.75 -26.52 7.84
CA VAL A 46 11.16 -26.07 7.75
C VAL A 46 11.27 -24.77 6.97
N LEU A 47 10.63 -24.67 5.81
CA LEU A 47 10.61 -23.45 5.00
C LEU A 47 9.96 -22.27 5.75
N PHE A 48 8.89 -22.53 6.53
CA PHE A 48 8.22 -21.52 7.33
C PHE A 48 9.10 -20.98 8.46
N VAL A 49 9.77 -21.88 9.21
CA VAL A 49 10.71 -21.48 10.28
C VAL A 49 11.91 -20.73 9.70
N TRP A 50 12.47 -21.21 8.58
CA TRP A 50 13.55 -20.54 7.88
C TRP A 50 13.13 -19.13 7.44
N ASN A 51 11.97 -18.99 6.80
CA ASN A 51 11.43 -17.71 6.35
C ASN A 51 11.23 -16.73 7.52
N LEU A 52 10.65 -17.18 8.63
CA LEU A 52 10.48 -16.37 9.84
C LEU A 52 11.82 -15.91 10.45
N TRP A 53 12.83 -16.78 10.41
CA TRP A 53 14.13 -16.46 10.99
C TRP A 53 14.89 -15.47 10.11
N THR A 54 14.97 -15.73 8.80
CA THR A 54 15.59 -14.85 7.81
C THR A 54 14.94 -13.46 7.78
N THR A 55 13.61 -13.38 7.75
CA THR A 55 12.90 -12.09 7.71
C THR A 55 13.19 -11.23 8.94
N ARG A 56 13.14 -11.82 10.14
CA ARG A 56 13.45 -11.09 11.38
C ARG A 56 14.90 -10.61 11.45
N THR A 57 15.85 -11.41 10.97
CA THR A 57 17.26 -10.98 10.91
C THR A 57 17.47 -9.88 9.87
N ALA A 58 16.83 -10.01 8.71
CA ALA A 58 16.87 -9.00 7.65
C ALA A 58 16.26 -7.68 8.12
N GLU A 59 15.11 -7.70 8.82
CA GLU A 59 14.47 -6.51 9.39
C GLU A 59 15.37 -5.77 10.37
N ARG A 60 16.06 -6.49 11.28
CA ARG A 60 16.97 -5.85 12.24
C ARG A 60 18.17 -5.20 11.56
N ALA A 61 18.78 -5.92 10.60
CA ALA A 61 19.92 -5.40 9.84
C ALA A 61 19.52 -4.20 8.97
N ALA A 62 18.35 -4.28 8.33
CA ALA A 62 17.79 -3.21 7.53
C ALA A 62 17.44 -1.98 8.39
N GLY A 63 16.87 -2.18 9.58
CA GLY A 63 16.61 -1.11 10.53
C GLY A 63 17.88 -0.35 10.93
N ALA A 64 18.95 -1.07 11.27
CA ALA A 64 20.23 -0.45 11.62
C ALA A 64 20.83 0.39 10.48
N ARG A 65 20.77 -0.11 9.24
CA ARG A 65 21.24 0.62 8.07
C ARG A 65 20.33 1.80 7.70
N LEU A 66 19.02 1.69 7.91
CA LEU A 66 18.10 2.80 7.71
C LEU A 66 18.42 3.98 8.63
N GLU A 67 18.75 3.73 9.91
CA GLU A 67 19.17 4.79 10.82
C GLU A 67 20.46 5.47 10.35
N GLN A 68 21.45 4.72 9.87
CA GLN A 68 22.66 5.30 9.27
C GLN A 68 22.34 6.18 8.06
N ALA A 69 21.44 5.72 7.19
CA ALA A 69 21.01 6.48 6.03
C ALA A 69 20.25 7.77 6.41
N ARG A 70 19.45 7.75 7.48
CA ARG A 70 18.77 8.94 8.02
C ARG A 70 19.76 10.00 8.48
N LEU A 71 20.83 9.60 9.16
CA LEU A 71 21.90 10.55 9.56
C LEU A 71 22.54 11.22 8.34
N ALA A 72 22.69 10.51 7.21
CA ALA A 72 23.17 11.11 5.97
C ALA A 72 22.17 12.12 5.36
N VAL A 73 20.86 11.85 5.48
CA VAL A 73 19.80 12.81 5.09
C VAL A 73 19.82 14.04 5.99
N ASP A 74 19.89 13.85 7.30
CA ASP A 74 19.85 14.94 8.30
C ASP A 74 21.08 15.85 8.20
N SER A 75 22.24 15.28 7.91
CA SER A 75 23.46 16.02 7.58
C SER A 75 23.46 16.68 6.19
N LYS A 76 22.35 16.55 5.44
CA LYS A 76 22.18 17.04 4.07
C LYS A 76 23.21 16.49 3.09
N ASN A 77 23.86 15.38 3.42
CA ASN A 77 24.74 14.67 2.52
C ASN A 77 23.91 13.75 1.60
N PHE A 78 23.14 14.39 0.72
CA PHE A 78 22.15 13.72 -0.11
C PHE A 78 22.76 12.71 -1.09
N ARG A 79 24.02 12.89 -1.51
CA ARG A 79 24.73 11.91 -2.35
C ARG A 79 25.00 10.61 -1.58
N LEU A 80 25.51 10.73 -0.34
CA LEU A 80 25.72 9.57 0.53
C LEU A 80 24.37 8.92 0.86
N ALA A 81 23.37 9.72 1.24
CA ALA A 81 22.04 9.25 1.55
C ALA A 81 21.42 8.44 0.40
N ALA A 82 21.48 8.95 -0.84
CA ALA A 82 20.97 8.23 -2.00
C ALA A 82 21.67 6.87 -2.21
N SER A 83 22.99 6.82 -2.06
CA SER A 83 23.76 5.56 -2.12
C SER A 83 23.32 4.58 -1.04
N GLU A 84 23.33 4.98 0.24
CA GLU A 84 22.97 4.11 1.37
C GLU A 84 21.52 3.60 1.27
N LEU A 85 20.58 4.48 0.91
CA LEU A 85 19.18 4.13 0.75
C LEU A 85 18.97 3.17 -0.43
N SER A 86 19.62 3.42 -1.57
CA SER A 86 19.51 2.52 -2.73
C SER A 86 20.04 1.12 -2.43
N GLN A 87 21.17 1.02 -1.71
CA GLN A 87 21.71 -0.26 -1.25
C GLN A 87 20.79 -0.93 -0.23
N LEU A 88 20.15 -0.17 0.65
CA LEU A 88 19.17 -0.74 1.58
C LEU A 88 17.99 -1.35 0.83
N VAL A 89 17.39 -0.60 -0.09
CA VAL A 89 16.24 -1.03 -0.88
C VAL A 89 16.58 -2.28 -1.69
N ALA A 90 17.76 -2.32 -2.32
CA ALA A 90 18.19 -3.46 -3.13
C ALA A 90 18.48 -4.72 -2.29
N ASN A 91 19.14 -4.58 -1.14
CA ASN A 91 19.60 -5.72 -0.34
C ASN A 91 18.54 -6.26 0.64
N TYR A 92 17.56 -5.44 1.01
CA TYR A 92 16.55 -5.77 2.02
C TYR A 92 15.13 -5.61 1.52
N SER A 93 14.92 -5.78 0.20
CA SER A 93 13.59 -5.74 -0.42
C SER A 93 12.60 -6.63 0.34
N GLY A 94 11.41 -6.11 0.63
CA GLY A 94 10.37 -6.81 1.39
C GLY A 94 10.41 -6.56 2.91
N THR A 95 11.43 -5.89 3.44
CA THR A 95 11.44 -5.42 4.84
C THR A 95 10.70 -4.09 5.00
N HIS A 96 10.13 -3.81 6.17
CA HIS A 96 9.53 -2.52 6.49
C HIS A 96 10.56 -1.38 6.40
N ALA A 97 11.80 -1.65 6.83
CA ALA A 97 12.89 -0.68 6.72
C ALA A 97 13.22 -0.34 5.26
N ALA A 98 13.20 -1.32 4.34
CA ALA A 98 13.36 -1.05 2.91
C ALA A 98 12.20 -0.22 2.35
N GLN A 99 10.95 -0.45 2.77
CA GLN A 99 9.82 0.38 2.34
C GLN A 99 9.97 1.84 2.80
N GLN A 100 10.40 2.05 4.05
CA GLN A 100 10.71 3.39 4.56
C GLN A 100 11.87 4.04 3.79
N ALA A 101 12.91 3.27 3.47
CA ALA A 101 14.02 3.78 2.67
C ALA A 101 13.62 4.13 1.25
N THR A 102 12.70 3.39 0.62
CA THR A 102 12.19 3.74 -0.71
C THR A 102 11.51 5.10 -0.70
N ILE A 103 10.67 5.37 0.32
CA ILE A 103 10.05 6.69 0.51
C ILE A 103 11.11 7.79 0.69
N LEU A 104 12.08 7.56 1.55
CA LEU A 104 13.13 8.54 1.84
C LEU A 104 14.03 8.78 0.61
N LEU A 105 14.37 7.73 -0.13
CA LEU A 105 15.15 7.80 -1.36
C LEU A 105 14.41 8.62 -2.41
N ALA A 106 13.10 8.39 -2.57
CA ALA A 106 12.28 9.19 -3.47
C ALA A 106 12.31 10.67 -3.10
N GLN A 107 12.15 11.01 -1.82
CA GLN A 107 12.24 12.40 -1.35
C GLN A 107 13.61 13.03 -1.65
N VAL A 108 14.69 12.29 -1.39
CA VAL A 108 16.06 12.73 -1.69
C VAL A 108 16.25 12.93 -3.20
N GLN A 109 15.80 11.99 -4.02
CA GLN A 109 15.89 12.09 -5.48
C GLN A 109 15.11 13.29 -6.02
N LEU A 110 13.86 13.49 -5.57
CA LEU A 110 13.06 14.65 -5.93
C LEU A 110 13.73 15.96 -5.52
N GLY A 111 14.25 16.04 -4.28
CA GLY A 111 14.99 17.20 -3.80
C GLY A 111 16.29 17.49 -4.56
N GLN A 112 16.88 16.47 -5.20
CA GLN A 112 18.04 16.59 -6.08
C GLN A 112 17.70 16.77 -7.56
N GLY A 113 16.41 16.88 -7.92
CA GLY A 113 15.97 16.96 -9.32
C GLY A 113 16.10 15.66 -10.13
N GLN A 114 16.37 14.54 -9.47
CA GLN A 114 16.44 13.20 -10.08
C GLN A 114 15.03 12.62 -10.28
N ASN A 115 14.16 13.40 -10.91
CA ASN A 115 12.72 13.13 -10.98
C ASN A 115 12.41 11.85 -11.77
N GLN A 116 13.13 11.59 -12.86
CA GLN A 116 12.93 10.37 -13.66
C GLN A 116 13.28 9.10 -12.87
N LEU A 117 14.36 9.12 -12.09
CA LEU A 117 14.74 7.99 -11.22
C LEU A 117 13.67 7.74 -10.16
N ALA A 118 13.11 8.82 -9.59
CA ALA A 118 12.01 8.72 -8.63
C ALA A 118 10.75 8.13 -9.29
N VAL A 119 10.38 8.55 -10.50
CA VAL A 119 9.27 7.98 -11.27
C VAL A 119 9.45 6.48 -11.46
N ASP A 120 10.61 6.05 -11.99
CA ASP A 120 10.86 4.65 -12.33
C ASP A 120 10.80 3.73 -11.11
N MET A 121 11.33 4.20 -9.98
CA MET A 121 11.31 3.48 -8.72
C MET A 121 9.89 3.44 -8.11
N LEU A 122 9.23 4.59 -7.97
CA LEU A 122 7.94 4.71 -7.31
C LEU A 122 6.81 4.03 -8.10
N LYS A 123 6.88 4.05 -9.44
CA LYS A 123 5.91 3.35 -10.29
C LYS A 123 5.88 1.84 -10.01
N ARG A 124 7.02 1.24 -9.68
CA ARG A 124 7.13 -0.17 -9.29
C ARG A 124 6.76 -0.39 -7.84
N PHE A 125 7.15 0.51 -6.95
CA PHE A 125 6.97 0.35 -5.51
C PHE A 125 5.54 0.63 -5.04
N ALA A 126 4.88 1.69 -5.52
CA ALA A 126 3.61 2.17 -4.97
C ALA A 126 2.45 1.15 -5.01
N PRO A 127 2.28 0.32 -6.05
CA PRO A 127 1.24 -0.71 -6.08
C PRO A 127 1.39 -1.77 -4.97
N ASP A 128 2.62 -2.17 -4.68
CA ASP A 128 2.96 -3.24 -3.75
C ASP A 128 3.29 -2.72 -2.34
N ALA A 129 3.41 -1.40 -2.17
CA ALA A 129 3.70 -0.78 -0.89
C ALA A 129 2.64 -1.14 0.19
N ASP A 130 3.11 -1.31 1.42
CA ASP A 130 2.25 -1.53 2.58
C ASP A 130 1.23 -0.40 2.69
N ARG A 131 0.07 -0.73 3.28
CA ARG A 131 -1.04 0.22 3.46
C ARG A 131 -0.62 1.53 4.11
N VAL A 132 0.38 1.51 4.98
CA VAL A 132 0.90 2.70 5.67
C VAL A 132 1.73 3.62 4.76
N TYR A 133 2.38 3.09 3.73
CA TYR A 133 3.24 3.86 2.80
C TYR A 133 2.56 4.16 1.47
N ARG A 134 1.53 3.39 1.09
CA ARG A 134 0.91 3.45 -0.24
C ARG A 134 0.45 4.84 -0.65
N ALA A 135 -0.25 5.56 0.22
CA ALA A 135 -0.71 6.92 -0.07
C ALA A 135 0.47 7.86 -0.33
N GLN A 136 1.50 7.79 0.52
CA GLN A 136 2.70 8.62 0.37
C GLN A 136 3.50 8.26 -0.89
N ALA A 137 3.62 6.96 -1.22
CA ALA A 137 4.31 6.50 -2.42
C ALA A 137 3.65 7.03 -3.69
N TYR A 138 2.31 6.95 -3.77
CA TYR A 138 1.56 7.52 -4.89
C TYR A 138 1.61 9.05 -4.94
N GLY A 139 1.57 9.73 -3.79
CA GLY A 139 1.74 11.19 -3.73
C GLY A 139 3.11 11.64 -4.24
N LEU A 140 4.18 10.96 -3.82
CA LEU A 140 5.54 11.23 -4.32
C LEU A 140 5.66 10.91 -5.82
N LEU A 141 4.96 9.88 -6.30
CA LEU A 141 4.94 9.54 -7.73
C LEU A 141 4.23 10.64 -8.53
N GLY A 142 3.14 11.20 -8.00
CA GLY A 142 2.45 12.35 -8.58
C GLY A 142 3.39 13.56 -8.70
N ALA A 143 4.08 13.91 -7.62
CA ALA A 143 5.04 15.01 -7.61
C ALA A 143 6.21 14.76 -8.59
N ALA A 144 6.69 13.52 -8.68
CA ALA A 144 7.73 13.13 -9.63
C ALA A 144 7.27 13.36 -11.08
N TYR A 145 6.05 12.95 -11.42
CA TYR A 145 5.45 13.17 -12.74
C TYR A 145 5.22 14.65 -13.05
N GLU A 146 4.78 15.46 -12.07
CA GLU A 146 4.68 16.92 -12.27
C GLU A 146 6.04 17.52 -12.62
N ASN A 147 7.11 17.11 -11.93
CA ASN A 147 8.45 17.63 -12.17
C ASN A 147 9.04 17.21 -13.54
N VAL A 148 8.54 16.14 -14.16
CA VAL A 148 8.91 15.75 -15.53
C VAL A 148 7.90 16.20 -16.60
N ALA A 149 6.94 17.05 -16.24
CA ALA A 149 5.90 17.57 -17.15
C ALA A 149 4.97 16.49 -17.73
N HIS A 150 4.61 15.50 -16.90
CA HIS A 150 3.61 14.46 -17.19
C HIS A 150 2.34 14.68 -16.34
N PRO A 151 1.53 15.73 -16.62
CA PRO A 151 0.44 16.14 -15.73
C PRO A 151 -0.69 15.12 -15.64
N LYS A 152 -0.94 14.33 -16.70
CA LYS A 152 -1.95 13.27 -16.69
C LYS A 152 -1.57 12.14 -15.72
N GLU A 153 -0.35 11.63 -15.85
CA GLU A 153 0.17 10.58 -14.98
C GLU A 153 0.31 11.06 -13.54
N ALA A 154 0.65 12.34 -13.34
CA ALA A 154 0.63 12.97 -12.03
C ALA A 154 -0.76 12.92 -11.39
N ALA A 155 -1.78 13.35 -12.13
CA ALA A 155 -3.15 13.38 -11.65
C ALA A 155 -3.66 11.97 -11.27
N GLU A 156 -3.40 10.96 -12.11
CA GLU A 156 -3.76 9.58 -11.82
C GLU A 156 -3.00 9.00 -10.61
N ALA A 157 -1.76 9.40 -10.39
CA ALA A 157 -1.00 9.01 -9.20
C ALA A 157 -1.59 9.66 -7.94
N TYR A 158 -1.94 10.94 -7.98
CA TYR A 158 -2.59 11.63 -6.86
C TYR A 158 -3.99 11.08 -6.55
N GLU A 159 -4.79 10.69 -7.55
CA GLU A 159 -6.06 9.99 -7.32
C GLU A 159 -5.85 8.69 -6.54
N ARG A 160 -4.87 7.87 -6.93
CA ARG A 160 -4.51 6.65 -6.18
C ARG A 160 -3.98 6.96 -4.77
N ALA A 161 -3.29 8.07 -4.60
CA ALA A 161 -2.84 8.55 -3.29
C ALA A 161 -4.05 8.89 -2.40
N ALA A 162 -5.06 9.57 -2.95
CA ALA A 162 -6.30 9.92 -2.27
C ALA A 162 -7.12 8.67 -1.88
N GLU A 163 -7.18 7.66 -2.75
CA GLU A 163 -7.85 6.37 -2.46
C GLU A 163 -7.16 5.60 -1.34
N ALA A 164 -5.82 5.64 -1.28
CA ALA A 164 -5.04 4.98 -0.24
C ALA A 164 -4.95 5.79 1.07
N ALA A 165 -5.37 7.05 1.08
CA ALA A 165 -5.22 7.95 2.22
C ALA A 165 -6.10 7.51 3.39
N ARG A 166 -5.48 7.38 4.57
CA ARG A 166 -6.16 6.97 5.81
C ARG A 166 -6.86 8.12 6.53
N PHE A 167 -6.50 9.36 6.21
CA PHE A 167 -6.98 10.54 6.90
C PHE A 167 -7.70 11.47 5.91
N PRO A 168 -8.87 12.02 6.29
CA PRO A 168 -9.63 12.88 5.38
C PRO A 168 -8.86 14.10 4.87
N PHE A 169 -8.01 14.71 5.70
CA PHE A 169 -7.19 15.85 5.29
C PHE A 169 -6.17 15.45 4.20
N LEU A 170 -5.53 14.29 4.30
CA LEU A 170 -4.61 13.79 3.26
C LEU A 170 -5.36 13.45 1.98
N ARG A 171 -6.54 12.84 2.10
CA ARG A 171 -7.39 12.55 0.95
C ARG A 171 -7.76 13.84 0.21
N ALA A 172 -8.18 14.88 0.94
CA ALA A 172 -8.50 16.18 0.37
C ALA A 172 -7.29 16.85 -0.27
N GLN A 173 -6.11 16.76 0.35
CA GLN A 173 -4.85 17.26 -0.21
C GLN A 173 -4.54 16.60 -1.56
N PHE A 174 -4.52 15.27 -1.61
CA PHE A 174 -4.24 14.55 -2.85
C PHE A 174 -5.31 14.76 -3.93
N LEU A 175 -6.58 14.91 -3.56
CA LEU A 175 -7.62 15.29 -4.53
C LEU A 175 -7.41 16.71 -5.07
N SER A 176 -6.89 17.64 -4.25
CA SER A 176 -6.57 18.99 -4.69
C SER A 176 -5.40 18.98 -5.68
N ASP A 177 -4.36 18.20 -5.37
CA ASP A 177 -3.21 17.98 -6.26
C ASP A 177 -3.64 17.30 -7.58
N ALA A 178 -4.49 16.27 -7.51
CA ALA A 178 -5.08 15.62 -8.69
C ALA A 178 -5.87 16.61 -9.53
N GLY A 179 -6.72 17.44 -8.91
CA GLY A 179 -7.49 18.47 -9.61
C GLY A 179 -6.60 19.46 -10.35
N ARG A 180 -5.53 19.94 -9.70
CA ARG A 180 -4.57 20.87 -10.30
C ARG A 180 -3.81 20.22 -11.47
N ALA A 181 -3.39 18.96 -11.30
CA ALA A 181 -2.71 18.21 -12.34
C ALA A 181 -3.63 17.90 -13.54
N TRP A 182 -4.91 17.62 -13.31
CA TRP A 182 -5.89 17.47 -14.39
C TRP A 182 -6.13 18.76 -15.18
N VAL A 183 -6.15 19.92 -14.50
CA VAL A 183 -6.18 21.23 -15.19
C VAL A 183 -4.95 21.40 -16.08
N ALA A 184 -3.75 21.09 -15.57
CA ALA A 184 -2.52 21.14 -16.35
C ALA A 184 -2.50 20.14 -17.52
N ALA A 185 -3.22 19.02 -17.40
CA ALA A 185 -3.41 18.05 -18.47
C ALA A 185 -4.51 18.44 -19.48
N GLY A 186 -5.23 19.55 -19.24
CA GLY A 186 -6.35 19.99 -20.08
C GLY A 186 -7.67 19.22 -19.86
N ASP A 187 -7.76 18.37 -18.84
CA ASP A 187 -8.96 17.59 -18.52
C ASP A 187 -9.77 18.29 -17.42
N THR A 188 -10.52 19.32 -17.82
CA THR A 188 -11.38 20.08 -16.89
C THR A 188 -12.46 19.20 -16.25
N THR A 189 -12.94 18.17 -16.95
CA THR A 189 -13.97 17.27 -16.42
C THR A 189 -13.48 16.50 -15.22
N ARG A 190 -12.29 15.88 -15.31
CA ARG A 190 -11.69 15.15 -14.19
C ARG A 190 -11.21 16.09 -13.09
N ALA A 191 -10.72 17.29 -13.44
CA ALA A 191 -10.40 18.31 -12.44
C ALA A 191 -11.62 18.68 -11.58
N LEU A 192 -12.76 18.96 -12.22
CA LEU A 192 -14.01 19.26 -11.52
C LEU A 192 -14.50 18.08 -10.67
N ALA A 193 -14.33 16.84 -11.14
CA ALA A 193 -14.68 15.65 -10.38
C ALA A 193 -13.85 15.55 -9.08
N ALA A 194 -12.53 15.77 -9.16
CA ALA A 194 -11.65 15.76 -8.00
C ALA A 194 -12.04 16.83 -6.96
N TYR A 195 -12.26 18.08 -7.39
CA TYR A 195 -12.67 19.16 -6.49
C TYR A 195 -14.07 18.93 -5.89
N ARG A 196 -15.03 18.42 -6.67
CA ARG A 196 -16.36 18.09 -6.15
C ARG A 196 -16.30 16.98 -5.10
N ALA A 197 -15.41 16.00 -5.26
CA ALA A 197 -15.20 14.96 -4.26
C ALA A 197 -14.71 15.53 -2.90
N ILE A 198 -13.86 16.57 -2.93
CA ILE A 198 -13.44 17.28 -1.70
C ILE A 198 -14.64 17.95 -1.02
N VAL A 199 -15.45 18.68 -1.79
CA VAL A 199 -16.63 19.40 -1.26
C VAL A 199 -17.66 18.42 -0.69
N ALA A 200 -17.90 17.29 -1.37
CA ALA A 200 -18.85 16.28 -0.95
C ALA A 200 -18.43 15.55 0.33
N ALA A 201 -17.12 15.36 0.55
CA ALA A 201 -16.61 14.72 1.76
C ALA A 201 -16.81 15.59 3.01
N GLY A 202 -16.70 16.92 2.91
CA GLY A 202 -17.00 17.85 4.01
C GLY A 202 -16.03 17.82 5.21
N ASP A 203 -15.07 16.91 5.23
CA ASP A 203 -14.18 16.64 6.38
C ASP A 203 -13.02 17.64 6.56
N SER A 204 -12.77 18.51 5.57
CA SER A 204 -11.72 19.54 5.62
C SER A 204 -12.29 20.88 5.15
N THR A 205 -12.61 21.75 6.09
CA THR A 205 -13.24 23.06 5.81
C THR A 205 -12.38 23.93 4.90
N GLY A 206 -11.07 23.98 5.14
CA GLY A 206 -10.12 24.73 4.30
C GLY A 206 -10.07 24.20 2.86
N ALA A 207 -9.83 22.89 2.69
CA ALA A 207 -9.74 22.29 1.35
C ALA A 207 -11.08 22.37 0.59
N ALA A 208 -12.21 22.24 1.28
CA ALA A 208 -13.54 22.39 0.67
C ALA A 208 -13.80 23.83 0.19
N MET A 209 -13.34 24.84 0.92
CA MET A 209 -13.45 26.24 0.48
C MET A 209 -12.59 26.51 -0.76
N GLU A 210 -11.33 26.05 -0.77
CA GLU A 210 -10.47 26.16 -1.95
C GLU A 210 -11.07 25.43 -3.15
N ALA A 211 -11.56 24.20 -2.96
CA ALA A 211 -12.18 23.41 -4.03
C ALA A 211 -13.39 24.12 -4.65
N LYS A 212 -14.23 24.79 -3.85
CA LYS A 212 -15.35 25.60 -4.36
C LYS A 212 -14.87 26.76 -5.24
N VAL A 213 -13.79 27.43 -4.85
CA VAL A 213 -13.18 28.51 -5.66
C VAL A 213 -12.71 27.95 -7.00
N ARG A 214 -11.95 26.84 -6.98
CA ARG A 214 -11.46 26.18 -8.21
C ARG A 214 -12.58 25.74 -9.14
N ILE A 215 -13.65 25.17 -8.59
CA ILE A 215 -14.85 24.83 -9.38
C ILE A 215 -15.39 26.07 -10.08
N GLY A 216 -15.57 27.18 -9.34
CA GLY A 216 -16.10 28.42 -9.90
C GLY A 216 -15.19 29.10 -10.93
N GLU A 217 -13.87 28.92 -10.86
CA GLU A 217 -12.91 29.36 -11.88
C GLU A 217 -13.06 28.53 -13.16
N LEU A 218 -13.09 27.19 -13.01
CA LEU A 218 -13.14 26.26 -14.13
C LEU A 218 -14.48 26.28 -14.88
N THR A 219 -15.60 26.55 -14.19
CA THR A 219 -16.92 26.63 -14.84
C THR A 219 -17.15 27.99 -15.51
N ARG A 220 -16.65 29.10 -14.96
CA ARG A 220 -16.74 30.42 -15.61
C ARG A 220 -15.86 30.52 -16.85
N GLY A 221 -14.69 29.87 -16.85
CA GLY A 221 -13.83 29.81 -18.04
C GLY A 221 -14.42 29.01 -19.20
N ALA A 222 -15.35 28.08 -18.93
CA ALA A 222 -16.02 27.27 -19.94
C ALA A 222 -17.20 27.99 -20.64
N GLU A 223 -17.63 29.15 -20.14
CA GLU A 223 -18.74 29.95 -20.69
C GLU A 223 -18.27 31.09 -21.62
N LEU A 224 -16.96 31.26 -21.85
CA LEU A 224 -16.44 32.27 -22.77
C LEU A 224 -16.13 31.63 -24.15
N PRO A 225 -16.80 32.07 -25.23
CA PRO A 225 -16.62 31.56 -26.59
C PRO A 225 -15.31 31.99 -27.25
#